data_AF-A0A1H3E1A5-F1
#
_entry.id   AF-A0A1H3E1A5-F1
#
_cell.length_a   1.000
_cell.length_b   1.000
_cell.length_c   1.000
_cell.angle_alpha   90.00
_cell.angle_beta   90.00
_cell.angle_gamma   90.00
#
_symmetry.space_group_name_H-M   'P 1'
#
loop_
_entity.id
_entity.type
_entity.pdbx_description
1 polymer ?
#
loop_
_entity_poly.entity_id
_entity_poly.type
_entity_poly.pdbx_seq_one_letter_code
_entity_poly.pdbx_strand_id
1 'polypeptide(L)'
;MTLQLAGGGRFGSRRRPAVCWAGVTGDVDELTALAGRLAGAARTVGLSVEDRPFRAHLTLGRWRAGQPADGDLCDRLAGTAGPTWPVSEVVLWRSHLGPAPRYDRVSAWPLKDPLLPTPRKLGAGP
;
A
#
# COMPACT_ATOMS: atom_id res chain seq x y z
N MET A 1 12.14 -2.75 6.95
CA MET A 1 11.16 -2.09 6.08
C MET A 1 11.26 -0.56 6.05
N THR A 2 12.10 -0.08 5.15
CA THR A 2 12.15 1.30 4.64
C THR A 2 11.68 1.28 3.18
N LEU A 3 10.75 2.18 2.84
CA LEU A 3 10.17 2.29 1.51
C LEU A 3 10.39 3.68 0.91
N GLN A 4 10.23 3.78 -0.40
CA GLN A 4 10.31 5.03 -1.15
C GLN A 4 9.24 5.04 -2.25
N LEU A 5 8.69 6.21 -2.57
CA LEU A 5 7.86 6.39 -3.76
C LEU A 5 8.80 6.67 -4.92
N ALA A 6 8.70 5.88 -5.98
CA ALA A 6 9.53 6.07 -7.16
C ALA A 6 8.81 5.64 -8.44
N GLY A 7 9.01 6.42 -9.49
CA GLY A 7 8.39 6.23 -10.78
C GLY A 7 6.88 6.47 -10.77
N GLY A 8 6.27 6.30 -11.93
CA GLY A 8 4.84 6.35 -12.12
C GLY A 8 4.36 5.30 -13.10
N GLY A 9 3.10 4.93 -12.97
CA GLY A 9 2.46 4.03 -13.91
C GLY A 9 0.95 4.16 -13.89
N ARG A 10 0.30 3.34 -14.72
CA ARG A 10 -1.14 3.34 -14.91
C ARG A 10 -1.73 1.96 -14.82
N PHE A 11 -2.98 1.88 -14.35
CA PHE A 11 -3.87 0.77 -14.69
C PHE A 11 -4.75 1.17 -15.86
N GLY A 12 -5.07 0.20 -16.73
CA GLY A 12 -5.62 0.47 -18.06
C GLY A 12 -4.51 0.69 -19.10
N SER A 13 -4.91 1.01 -20.33
CA SER A 13 -3.96 1.27 -21.42
C SER A 13 -3.63 2.76 -21.52
N ARG A 14 -2.58 3.12 -22.25
CA ARG A 14 -2.28 4.53 -22.56
C ARG A 14 -3.45 5.25 -23.23
N ARG A 15 -4.22 4.56 -24.07
CA ARG A 15 -5.41 5.12 -24.76
C ARG A 15 -6.66 5.18 -23.89
N ARG A 16 -6.75 4.32 -22.87
CA ARG A 16 -7.89 4.24 -21.94
C ARG A 16 -7.35 4.04 -20.52
N PRO A 17 -6.70 5.06 -19.94
CA PRO A 17 -6.14 4.95 -18.61
C PRO A 17 -7.27 5.03 -17.58
N ALA A 18 -7.15 4.28 -16.49
CA ALA A 18 -8.15 4.23 -15.43
C ALA A 18 -7.63 4.80 -14.11
N VAL A 19 -6.38 4.49 -13.76
CA VAL A 19 -5.75 4.90 -12.50
C VAL A 19 -4.32 5.34 -12.78
N CYS A 20 -3.90 6.48 -12.25
CA CYS A 20 -2.49 6.85 -12.17
C CYS A 20 -1.96 6.56 -10.77
N TRP A 21 -0.76 6.00 -10.69
CA TRP A 21 -0.14 5.64 -9.42
C TRP A 21 1.36 5.93 -9.43
N ALA A 22 1.91 6.17 -8.24
CA ALA A 22 3.36 6.16 -7.99
C ALA A 22 3.78 4.75 -7.54
N GLY A 23 4.92 4.29 -8.03
CA GLY A 23 5.49 3.00 -7.63
C GLY A 23 6.06 3.08 -6.21
N VAL A 24 6.26 1.92 -5.59
CA VAL A 24 6.97 1.80 -4.30
C VAL A 24 8.24 0.98 -4.53
N THR A 25 9.38 1.49 -4.04
CA THR A 25 10.69 0.83 -4.03
C THR A 25 11.23 0.72 -2.59
N GLY A 26 12.43 0.15 -2.41
CA GLY A 26 13.00 -0.15 -1.09
C GLY A 26 12.75 -1.62 -0.72
N ASP A 27 12.36 -1.88 0.53
CA ASP A 27 12.09 -3.22 1.07
C ASP A 27 10.76 -3.84 0.56
N VAL A 28 10.55 -3.82 -0.75
CA VAL A 28 9.29 -4.24 -1.41
C VAL A 28 9.04 -5.74 -1.27
N ASP A 29 10.10 -6.55 -1.20
CA ASP A 29 9.97 -7.99 -0.96
C ASP A 29 9.42 -8.27 0.45
N GLU A 30 9.90 -7.54 1.46
CA GLU A 30 9.36 -7.63 2.83
C GLU A 30 7.89 -7.19 2.87
N LEU A 31 7.55 -6.10 2.16
CA LEU A 31 6.18 -5.60 2.05
C LEU A 31 5.26 -6.61 1.35
N THR A 32 5.75 -7.26 0.29
CA THR A 32 5.00 -8.27 -0.46
C THR A 32 4.76 -9.51 0.39
N ALA A 33 5.76 -9.96 1.14
CA ALA A 33 5.61 -11.05 2.11
C ALA A 33 4.61 -10.70 3.22
N LEU A 34 4.63 -9.45 3.73
CA LEU A 34 3.66 -8.97 4.71
C LEU A 34 2.24 -8.97 4.14
N ALA A 35 2.03 -8.44 2.93
CA ALA A 35 0.74 -8.46 2.25
C ALA A 35 0.21 -9.89 2.05
N GLY A 36 1.08 -10.84 1.70
CA GLY A 36 0.74 -12.27 1.59
C GLY A 36 0.27 -12.88 2.91
N ARG A 37 0.97 -12.60 4.02
CA ARG A 37 0.55 -13.07 5.37
C ARG A 37 -0.80 -12.48 5.78
N LEU A 38 -1.02 -11.18 5.54
CA LEU A 38 -2.28 -10.50 5.83
C LEU A 38 -3.43 -11.07 4.98
N ALA A 39 -3.19 -11.35 3.70
CA ALA A 39 -4.14 -12.02 2.82
C ALA A 39 -4.50 -13.42 3.34
N GLY A 40 -3.51 -14.19 3.81
CA GLY A 40 -3.74 -15.49 4.46
C GLY A 40 -4.65 -15.36 5.69
N ALA A 41 -4.33 -14.46 6.62
CA ALA A 41 -5.12 -14.22 7.82
C ALA A 41 -6.55 -13.72 7.52
N ALA A 42 -6.72 -12.89 6.50
CA ALA A 42 -8.04 -12.44 6.06
C ALA A 42 -8.89 -13.61 5.54
N ARG A 43 -8.31 -14.53 4.76
CA ARG A 43 -9.00 -15.74 4.29
C ARG A 43 -9.42 -16.66 5.44
N THR A 44 -8.61 -16.82 6.49
CA THR A 44 -8.96 -17.71 7.62
C THR A 44 -10.17 -17.21 8.42
N VAL A 45 -10.49 -15.92 8.34
CA VAL A 45 -11.70 -15.33 8.95
C VAL A 45 -12.84 -15.11 7.94
N GLY A 46 -12.75 -15.70 6.76
CA GLY A 46 -13.81 -15.70 5.74
C GLY A 46 -13.92 -14.43 4.91
N LEU A 47 -12.89 -13.56 4.91
CA LEU A 47 -12.87 -12.38 4.04
C LEU A 47 -12.41 -12.76 2.63
N SER A 48 -13.12 -12.26 1.63
CA SER A 48 -12.70 -12.36 0.24
C SER A 48 -11.44 -11.52 0.00
N VAL A 49 -10.40 -12.14 -0.53
CA VAL A 49 -9.14 -11.49 -0.93
C VAL A 49 -8.91 -11.75 -2.41
N GLU A 50 -8.41 -10.75 -3.13
CA GLU A 50 -8.07 -10.91 -4.54
C GLU A 50 -6.90 -11.88 -4.74
N ASP A 51 -6.95 -12.69 -5.80
CA ASP A 51 -5.88 -13.62 -6.16
C ASP A 51 -4.80 -12.98 -7.05
N ARG A 52 -4.96 -11.70 -7.41
CA ARG A 52 -3.98 -10.98 -8.21
C ARG A 52 -2.70 -10.75 -7.39
N PRO A 53 -1.51 -10.84 -8.01
CA PRO A 53 -0.27 -10.51 -7.34
C PRO A 53 -0.31 -9.11 -6.72
N PHE A 54 0.17 -9.01 -5.49
CA PHE A 54 0.32 -7.73 -4.83
C PHE A 54 1.29 -6.84 -5.60
N ARG A 55 0.85 -5.62 -5.93
CA ARG A 55 1.68 -4.60 -6.57
C ARG A 55 1.72 -3.39 -5.66
N ALA A 56 2.87 -3.13 -5.04
CA ALA A 56 3.04 -1.99 -4.16
C ALA A 56 2.96 -0.67 -4.96
N HIS A 57 1.94 0.14 -4.67
CA HIS A 57 1.71 1.42 -5.36
C HIS A 57 0.90 2.37 -4.48
N LEU A 58 1.05 3.66 -4.74
CA LEU A 58 0.17 4.71 -4.22
C LEU A 58 -0.71 5.22 -5.35
N THR A 59 -2.03 5.06 -5.24
CA THR A 59 -2.96 5.69 -6.20
C THR A 59 -2.91 7.21 -6.03
N LEU A 60 -2.57 7.92 -7.12
CA LEU A 60 -2.53 9.39 -7.15
C LEU A 60 -3.85 9.98 -7.65
N GLY A 61 -4.53 9.28 -8.54
CA GLY A 61 -5.78 9.74 -9.12
C GLY A 61 -6.43 8.70 -10.03
N ARG A 62 -7.69 8.94 -10.36
CA ARG A 62 -8.49 8.07 -11.24
C ARG A 62 -9.13 8.91 -12.33
N TRP A 63 -9.08 8.42 -13.56
CA TRP A 63 -9.81 9.02 -14.67
C TRP A 63 -11.27 8.57 -14.66
N ARG A 64 -12.18 9.47 -15.00
CA ARG A 64 -13.60 9.18 -15.14
C ARG A 64 -13.88 8.68 -16.56
N ALA A 65 -14.71 7.65 -16.67
CA ALA A 65 -15.13 7.13 -17.98
C ALA A 65 -15.82 8.23 -18.80
N GLY A 66 -15.52 8.28 -20.10
CA GLY A 66 -16.09 9.27 -21.02
C GLY A 66 -15.57 10.70 -20.88
N GLN A 67 -14.60 10.95 -20.00
CA GLN A 67 -13.92 12.24 -19.88
C GLN A 67 -12.54 12.20 -20.55
N PRO A 68 -12.01 13.34 -21.02
CA PRO A 68 -10.64 13.43 -21.51
C PRO A 68 -9.65 12.92 -20.46
N ALA A 69 -8.68 12.12 -20.90
CA ALA A 69 -7.68 11.53 -20.06
C ALA A 69 -6.29 11.70 -20.67
N ASP A 70 -5.34 12.14 -19.86
CA ASP A 70 -3.93 12.20 -20.26
C ASP A 70 -3.25 10.86 -19.93
N GLY A 71 -3.20 9.99 -20.93
CA GLY A 71 -2.53 8.69 -20.82
C GLY A 71 -1.04 8.79 -20.50
N ASP A 72 -0.40 9.93 -20.74
CA ASP A 72 1.05 10.12 -20.67
C ASP A 72 1.48 10.73 -19.34
N LEU A 73 0.53 11.19 -18.53
CA LEU A 73 0.76 11.78 -17.22
C LEU A 73 1.73 10.96 -16.37
N CYS A 74 1.50 9.64 -16.29
CA CYS A 74 2.30 8.79 -15.43
C CYS A 74 3.71 8.53 -15.99
N ASP A 75 3.93 8.66 -17.31
CA ASP A 75 5.26 8.54 -17.93
C ASP A 75 6.15 9.73 -17.50
N ARG A 76 5.56 10.91 -17.25
CA ARG A 76 6.28 12.08 -16.72
C ARG A 76 6.75 11.90 -15.28
N LEU A 77 6.14 10.97 -14.54
CA LEU A 77 6.55 10.63 -13.17
C LEU A 77 7.63 9.54 -13.14
N ALA A 78 7.98 8.91 -14.27
CA ALA A 78 8.89 7.76 -14.30
C ALA A 78 10.28 8.04 -13.69
N GLY A 79 10.79 9.26 -13.85
CA GLY A 79 12.09 9.69 -13.29
C GLY A 79 12.02 10.31 -11.89
N THR A 80 10.83 10.38 -11.28
CA THR A 80 10.65 11.01 -9.96
C THR A 80 10.87 10.01 -8.82
N ALA A 81 11.50 10.48 -7.74
CA ALA A 81 11.64 9.74 -6.51
C ALA A 81 11.38 10.68 -5.32
N GLY A 82 10.58 10.21 -4.36
CA GLY A 82 10.29 10.92 -3.12
C GLY A 82 11.32 10.60 -2.02
N PRO A 83 11.15 11.15 -0.81
CA PRO A 83 11.95 10.74 0.34
C PRO A 83 11.68 9.28 0.72
N THR A 84 12.66 8.64 1.34
CA THR A 84 12.49 7.34 1.99
C THR A 84 11.77 7.50 3.32
N TRP A 85 10.93 6.53 3.71
CA TRP A 85 10.31 6.48 5.04
C TRP A 85 10.34 5.06 5.63
N PRO A 86 10.51 4.94 6.96
CA PRO A 86 10.31 3.67 7.64
C PRO A 86 8.82 3.33 7.72
N VAL A 87 8.46 2.07 7.53
CA VAL A 87 7.09 1.59 7.76
C VAL A 87 6.95 1.24 9.23
N SER A 88 6.13 2.00 9.96
CA SER A 88 5.96 1.86 11.41
C SER A 88 4.82 0.96 11.83
N GLU A 89 3.79 0.77 10.99
CA GLU A 89 2.58 0.04 11.38
C GLU A 89 1.78 -0.47 10.18
N VAL A 90 0.91 -1.45 10.47
CA VAL A 90 -0.19 -1.87 9.60
C VAL A 90 -1.49 -1.35 10.20
N VAL A 91 -2.34 -0.77 9.37
CA VAL A 91 -3.61 -0.18 9.80
C VAL A 91 -4.77 -0.88 9.11
N LEU A 92 -5.78 -1.29 9.89
CA LEU A 92 -7.07 -1.72 9.37
C LEU A 92 -7.97 -0.51 9.20
N TRP A 93 -8.38 -0.26 7.96
CA TRP A 93 -9.28 0.84 7.59
C TRP A 93 -10.68 0.31 7.29
N ARG A 94 -11.70 1.06 7.71
CA ARG A 94 -13.08 0.91 7.24
C ARG A 94 -13.38 2.02 6.24
N SER A 95 -13.85 1.65 5.06
CA SER A 95 -14.26 2.59 4.02
C SER A 95 -15.78 2.78 4.06
N HIS A 96 -16.23 4.03 4.13
CA HIS A 96 -17.63 4.41 3.94
C HIS A 96 -17.78 5.00 2.54
N LEU A 97 -18.42 4.23 1.65
CA LEU A 97 -18.57 4.61 0.25
C LEU A 97 -19.73 5.59 0.09
N GLY A 98 -19.53 6.57 -0.78
CA GLY A 98 -20.52 7.60 -1.11
C GLY A 98 -19.92 8.63 -2.08
N PRO A 99 -20.64 9.70 -2.41
CA PRO A 99 -20.15 10.77 -3.28
C PRO A 99 -18.82 11.37 -2.81
N ALA A 100 -18.62 11.41 -1.48
CA ALA A 100 -17.36 11.71 -0.83
C ALA A 100 -16.98 10.53 0.08
N PRO A 101 -16.01 9.68 -0.29
CA PRO A 101 -15.61 8.55 0.53
C PRO A 101 -14.99 9.03 1.84
N ARG A 102 -15.28 8.32 2.92
CA ARG A 102 -14.68 8.55 4.25
C ARG A 102 -14.01 7.28 4.74
N TYR A 103 -12.95 7.43 5.52
CA TYR A 103 -12.15 6.30 6.01
C TYR A 103 -11.96 6.42 7.51
N ASP A 104 -12.38 5.39 8.24
CA ASP A 104 -12.15 5.29 9.68
C ASP A 104 -11.01 4.32 9.96
N ARG A 105 -10.10 4.72 10.83
CA ARG A 105 -9.08 3.83 11.38
C ARG A 105 -9.73 2.92 12.43
N VAL A 106 -9.79 1.62 12.16
CA VAL A 106 -10.40 0.62 13.06
C VAL A 106 -9.41 0.15 14.11
N SER A 107 -8.20 -0.20 13.68
CA SER A 107 -7.12 -0.65 14.56
C SER A 107 -5.78 -0.52 13.84
N ALA A 108 -4.69 -0.56 14.60
CA ALA A 108 -3.36 -0.56 14.05
C ALA A 108 -2.40 -1.40 14.90
N TRP A 109 -1.44 -2.01 14.21
CA TRP A 109 -0.45 -2.87 14.80
C TRP A 109 0.94 -2.36 14.40
N PRO A 110 1.79 -1.99 15.37
CA PRO A 110 3.14 -1.54 15.07
C PRO A 110 3.93 -2.67 14.42
N LEU A 111 4.63 -2.35 13.34
CA LEU A 111 5.72 -3.16 12.84
C LEU A 111 6.90 -2.86 13.76
N LYS A 112 7.49 -3.91 14.36
CA LYS A 112 8.63 -3.73 15.26
C LYS A 112 9.69 -2.87 14.58
N ASP A 113 10.09 -1.81 15.26
CA ASP A 113 11.21 -0.97 14.84
C ASP A 113 12.46 -1.85 14.73
N PRO A 114 13.13 -1.92 13.57
CA PRO A 114 14.42 -2.63 13.48
C PRO A 114 15.50 -2.04 14.40
N LEU A 115 15.29 -0.83 14.95
CA LEU A 115 16.23 -0.13 15.84
C LEU A 115 15.88 -0.20 17.33
N LEU A 116 14.74 -0.77 17.73
CA LEU A 116 14.43 -0.95 19.15
C LEU A 116 14.61 -2.40 19.57
N PRO A 117 15.45 -2.70 20.59
CA PRO A 117 15.55 -4.04 21.12
C PRO A 117 14.18 -4.49 21.65
N THR A 118 13.81 -5.73 21.34
CA THR A 118 12.58 -6.32 21.87
C THR A 118 12.63 -6.26 23.40
N PRO A 119 11.60 -5.76 24.10
CA PRO A 119 11.63 -5.77 25.57
C PRO A 119 11.80 -7.21 26.04
N ARG A 120 12.89 -7.46 26.79
CA ARG A 120 13.12 -8.73 27.47
C ARG A 120 11.89 -8.98 28.33
N LYS A 121 11.27 -10.16 28.20
CA LYS A 121 10.34 -10.65 29.22
C LYS A 121 11.09 -10.59 30.55
N LEU A 122 10.64 -9.73 31.47
CA LEU A 122 11.06 -9.82 32.86
C LEU A 122 10.62 -11.21 33.32
N GLY A 123 11.60 -12.08 33.55
CA GLY A 123 11.35 -13.38 34.11
C GLY A 123 10.69 -13.19 35.47
N ALA A 124 9.43 -13.60 35.58
CA ALA A 124 8.88 -13.94 36.87
C ALA A 124 9.58 -15.22 37.30
N GLY A 125 10.28 -15.16 38.42
CA GLY A 125 10.69 -16.33 39.16
C GLY A 125 11.03 -15.93 40.58
N PRO A 126 11.19 -16.91 41.47
CA PRO A 126 10.40 -18.14 41.59
C PRO A 126 9.03 -17.89 42.23
#